data_AF-A0A538NPI0-F1
#
_entry.id   AF-A0A538NPI0-F1
#
_cell.length_a   1.000
_cell.length_b   1.000
_cell.length_c   1.000
_cell.angle_alpha   90.00
_cell.angle_beta   90.00
_cell.angle_gamma   90.00
#
_symmetry.space_group_name_H-M   'P 1'
#
loop_
_entity.id
_entity.type
_entity.pdbx_description
1 polymer ?
#
loop_
_entity_poly.entity_id
_entity_poly.type
_entity_poly.pdbx_seq_one_letter_code
_entity_poly.pdbx_strand_id
1 'polypeptide(L)'
;MKQKLMSAISSVILLFYLAGCCRPDPSGSFVHTVDALRAQETNNWCWAAVTQMLAEHLGLSTSQCALANHRFSKTNCCQAQTTQCQREQQRVDQLLETIHSLEPTADMSPSDRALAQRQAAPFKAQLPNAQAALTRCRQNGCPKTEDCNKPGWVDLDFVGAKSSETATALSWNDVKSQIFCGHNPMGYAYGTPGVVGHVVVINGYLTVDGTDYVQLYDPWSPCIGTIRLITYAEYTNPAGTATHWNTWFGVAKK
;
A
#
# COMPACT_ATOMS: atom_id res chain seq x y z
N MET A 1 61.84 -17.05 9.26
CA MET A 1 60.74 -16.70 8.32
C MET A 1 59.46 -17.53 8.48
N LYS A 2 59.46 -18.73 9.08
CA LYS A 2 58.26 -19.60 9.12
C LYS A 2 57.14 -19.17 10.09
N GLN A 3 57.45 -18.45 11.18
CA GLN A 3 56.44 -18.03 12.17
C GLN A 3 55.58 -16.82 11.74
N LYS A 4 56.11 -15.91 10.92
CA LYS A 4 55.32 -14.75 10.43
C LYS A 4 54.31 -15.12 9.34
N LEU A 5 54.53 -16.24 8.63
CA LEU A 5 53.64 -16.72 7.59
C LEU A 5 52.39 -17.44 8.16
N MET A 6 52.54 -18.16 9.29
CA MET A 6 51.41 -18.85 9.92
C MET A 6 50.45 -17.91 10.65
N SER A 7 50.93 -16.78 11.18
CA SER A 7 50.06 -15.77 11.81
C SER A 7 49.19 -15.01 10.79
N ALA A 8 49.67 -14.82 9.56
CA ALA A 8 48.90 -14.14 8.52
C ALA A 8 47.78 -15.03 7.94
N ILE A 9 48.03 -16.33 7.81
CA ILE A 9 47.05 -17.30 7.28
C ILE A 9 45.91 -17.53 8.29
N SER A 10 46.22 -17.53 9.60
CA SER A 10 45.20 -17.68 10.64
C SER A 10 44.23 -16.49 10.72
N SER A 11 44.70 -15.27 10.44
CA SER A 11 43.84 -14.07 10.44
C SER A 11 42.96 -13.97 9.19
N VAL A 12 43.41 -14.47 8.04
CA VAL A 12 42.58 -14.51 6.82
C VAL A 12 41.47 -15.56 6.94
N ILE A 13 41.76 -16.72 7.52
CA ILE A 13 40.75 -17.77 7.72
C ILE A 13 39.67 -17.31 8.71
N LEU A 14 40.05 -16.60 9.79
CA LEU A 14 39.08 -16.10 10.77
C LEU A 14 38.17 -14.97 10.23
N LEU A 15 38.65 -14.18 9.26
CA LEU A 15 37.84 -13.17 8.56
C LEU A 15 36.83 -13.78 7.56
N PHE A 16 37.10 -14.97 7.02
CA PHE A 16 36.15 -15.69 6.16
C PHE A 16 35.04 -16.40 6.94
N TYR A 17 35.21 -16.67 8.24
CA TYR A 17 34.20 -17.34 9.08
C TYR A 17 33.09 -16.41 9.62
N LEU A 18 33.22 -15.09 9.51
CA LEU A 18 32.19 -14.14 9.95
C LEU A 18 31.26 -13.65 8.82
N ALA A 19 31.53 -14.03 7.57
CA ALA A 19 30.54 -13.91 6.50
C ALA A 19 29.54 -15.07 6.65
N GLY A 20 28.62 -14.96 7.61
CA GLY A 20 27.44 -15.81 7.63
C GLY A 20 26.71 -15.64 6.30
N CYS A 21 26.90 -16.57 5.36
CA CYS A 21 26.14 -16.61 4.13
C CYS A 21 24.69 -16.82 4.54
N CYS A 22 23.92 -15.73 4.61
CA CYS A 22 22.50 -15.85 4.84
C CYS A 22 21.94 -16.74 3.72
N ARG A 23 21.42 -17.90 4.13
CA ARG A 23 20.79 -18.87 3.25
C ARG A 23 19.31 -18.80 3.55
N PRO A 24 18.51 -18.12 2.70
CA PRO A 24 17.07 -18.18 2.87
C PRO A 24 16.64 -19.65 2.80
N ASP A 25 15.81 -20.08 3.74
CA ASP A 25 15.27 -21.44 3.74
C ASP A 25 14.59 -21.71 2.39
N PRO A 26 15.00 -22.76 1.65
CA PRO A 26 14.41 -23.09 0.34
C PRO A 26 12.90 -23.34 0.39
N SER A 27 12.40 -23.72 1.56
CA SER A 27 11.01 -24.07 1.88
C SER A 27 10.36 -23.10 2.87
N GLY A 28 11.10 -22.05 3.27
CA GLY A 28 10.67 -21.14 4.30
C GLY A 28 9.62 -20.15 3.81
N SER A 29 8.74 -19.76 4.72
CA SER A 29 7.92 -18.56 4.57
C SER A 29 8.51 -17.49 5.46
N PHE A 30 8.64 -16.27 4.95
CA PHE A 30 9.07 -15.15 5.75
C PHE A 30 8.26 -13.92 5.40
N VAL A 31 7.69 -13.30 6.42
CA VAL A 31 6.95 -12.07 6.34
C VAL A 31 7.56 -11.09 7.32
N HIS A 32 7.89 -9.89 6.87
CA HIS A 32 8.23 -8.80 7.79
C HIS A 32 7.02 -8.48 8.66
N THR A 33 7.20 -8.63 9.97
CA THR A 33 6.12 -8.50 10.96
C THR A 33 5.90 -7.06 11.45
N VAL A 34 6.73 -6.10 10.99
CA VAL A 34 6.86 -4.79 11.65
C VAL A 34 6.84 -3.55 10.75
N ASP A 35 6.47 -3.66 9.48
CA ASP A 35 6.19 -2.47 8.67
C ASP A 35 4.68 -2.16 8.69
N ALA A 36 4.28 -0.96 9.08
CA ALA A 36 2.87 -0.59 9.14
C ALA A 36 2.33 -0.35 7.72
N LEU A 37 1.39 -1.17 7.26
CA LEU A 37 0.63 -0.91 6.03
C LEU A 37 0.10 0.53 6.05
N ARG A 38 0.44 1.31 5.02
CA ARG A 38 -0.11 2.66 4.79
C ARG A 38 -1.04 2.63 3.59
N ALA A 39 -2.32 2.91 3.85
CA ALA A 39 -3.27 3.17 2.78
C ALA A 39 -2.91 4.47 2.05
N GLN A 40 -3.19 4.55 0.76
CA GLN A 40 -3.07 5.80 0.02
C GLN A 40 -4.10 6.83 0.51
N GLU A 41 -3.72 8.10 0.58
CA GLU A 41 -4.60 9.16 1.10
C GLU A 41 -5.47 9.82 0.01
N THR A 42 -5.32 9.42 -1.25
CA THR A 42 -6.22 9.75 -2.38
C THR A 42 -6.00 8.76 -3.53
N ASN A 43 -6.78 8.83 -4.60
CA ASN A 43 -6.87 7.80 -5.65
C ASN A 43 -5.56 7.53 -6.42
N ASN A 44 -4.72 8.55 -6.62
CA ASN A 44 -3.52 8.41 -7.45
C ASN A 44 -2.21 8.45 -6.63
N TRP A 45 -2.27 8.15 -5.33
CA TRP A 45 -1.13 8.28 -4.39
C TRP A 45 -0.55 6.95 -3.89
N CYS A 46 -0.80 5.84 -4.60
CA CYS A 46 -0.13 4.58 -4.30
C CYS A 46 1.40 4.73 -4.19
N TRP A 47 2.00 5.53 -5.09
CA TRP A 47 3.44 5.86 -5.06
C TRP A 47 3.89 6.54 -3.77
N ALA A 48 3.09 7.46 -3.23
CA ALA A 48 3.43 8.20 -2.02
C ALA A 48 3.31 7.29 -0.79
N ALA A 49 2.26 6.47 -0.74
CA ALA A 49 2.06 5.49 0.32
C ALA A 49 3.19 4.45 0.36
N VAL A 50 3.61 3.94 -0.80
CA VAL A 50 4.76 3.03 -0.91
C VAL A 50 6.05 3.70 -0.46
N THR A 51 6.29 4.96 -0.89
CA THR A 51 7.46 5.71 -0.43
C THR A 51 7.45 5.87 1.09
N GLN A 52 6.30 6.17 1.68
CA GLN A 52 6.14 6.29 3.14
C GLN A 52 6.42 4.96 3.85
N MET A 53 5.86 3.84 3.38
CA MET A 53 6.11 2.51 3.98
C MET A 53 7.60 2.14 3.94
N LEU A 54 8.26 2.33 2.79
CA LEU A 54 9.69 2.06 2.63
C LEU A 54 10.57 3.01 3.46
N ALA A 55 10.18 4.28 3.60
CA ALA A 55 10.87 5.22 4.47
C ALA A 55 10.74 4.85 5.95
N GLU A 56 9.53 4.50 6.40
CA GLU A 56 9.24 4.09 7.78
C GLU A 56 9.98 2.82 8.16
N HIS A 57 10.11 1.86 7.23
CA HIS A 57 10.93 0.66 7.41
C HIS A 57 12.39 1.02 7.75
N LEU A 58 12.93 2.04 7.09
CA LEU A 58 14.26 2.55 7.40
C LEU A 58 14.28 3.38 8.71
N GLY A 59 13.15 3.67 9.34
CA GLY A 59 13.06 4.61 10.46
C GLY A 59 13.24 6.07 10.01
N LEU A 60 12.90 6.38 8.77
CA LEU A 60 12.78 7.74 8.25
C LEU A 60 11.31 8.16 8.34
N SER A 61 11.05 9.41 8.75
CA SER A 61 9.68 9.93 8.88
C SER A 61 9.34 10.80 7.69
N THR A 62 8.31 10.41 6.94
CA THR A 62 7.70 11.21 5.87
C THR A 62 6.18 11.04 5.89
N SER A 63 5.47 11.90 5.17
CA SER A 63 4.04 11.74 4.92
C SER A 63 3.75 11.78 3.43
N GLN A 64 2.66 11.14 3.00
CA GLN A 64 2.20 11.25 1.61
C GLN A 64 1.97 12.69 1.18
N CYS A 65 1.49 13.53 2.09
CA CYS A 65 1.38 14.97 1.87
C CYS A 65 2.72 15.65 1.60
N ALA A 66 3.75 15.38 2.40
CA ALA A 66 5.08 15.98 2.21
C ALA A 66 5.65 15.57 0.85
N LEU A 67 5.49 14.30 0.47
CA LEU A 67 5.86 13.76 -0.83
C LEU A 67 5.11 14.46 -1.97
N ALA A 68 3.78 14.59 -1.87
CA ALA A 68 2.98 15.24 -2.90
C ALA A 68 3.27 16.75 -3.03
N ASN A 69 3.41 17.44 -1.90
CA ASN A 69 3.79 18.86 -1.86
C ASN A 69 5.17 19.06 -2.51
N HIS A 70 6.15 18.22 -2.18
CA HIS A 70 7.47 18.24 -2.81
C HIS A 70 7.38 18.01 -4.32
N ARG A 71 6.77 16.88 -4.73
CA ARG A 71 6.67 16.46 -6.13
C ARG A 71 5.96 17.47 -7.01
N PHE A 72 4.88 18.07 -6.51
CA PHE A 72 4.04 18.98 -7.29
C PHE A 72 4.35 20.47 -7.03
N SER A 73 5.39 20.77 -6.25
CA SER A 73 5.75 22.15 -5.87
C SER A 73 4.56 22.91 -5.25
N LYS A 74 3.87 22.26 -4.31
CA LYS A 74 2.67 22.76 -3.63
C LYS A 74 2.87 22.77 -2.12
N THR A 75 1.98 23.46 -1.41
CA THR A 75 1.94 23.48 0.06
C THR A 75 0.58 23.08 0.63
N ASN A 76 -0.42 22.90 -0.24
CA ASN A 76 -1.82 22.67 0.13
C ASN A 76 -2.28 21.22 -0.07
N CYS A 77 -1.43 20.29 -0.52
CA CYS A 77 -1.84 18.91 -0.79
C CYS A 77 -2.34 18.16 0.45
N CYS A 78 -2.04 18.64 1.64
CA CYS A 78 -2.48 18.00 2.88
C CYS A 78 -3.86 18.44 3.36
N GLN A 79 -4.46 19.44 2.71
CA GLN A 79 -5.81 19.85 3.04
C GLN A 79 -6.78 18.72 2.67
N ALA A 80 -7.66 18.37 3.60
CA ALA A 80 -8.73 17.44 3.29
C ALA A 80 -9.58 18.02 2.15
N GLN A 81 -10.12 17.17 1.28
CA GLN A 81 -11.21 17.58 0.41
C GLN A 81 -12.43 17.88 1.27
N THR A 82 -12.51 19.10 1.77
CA THR A 82 -13.65 19.62 2.54
C THR A 82 -14.94 19.38 1.77
N THR A 83 -14.94 19.62 0.46
CA THR A 83 -16.12 19.44 -0.38
C THR A 83 -16.55 17.97 -0.51
N GLN A 84 -15.64 16.99 -0.53
CA GLN A 84 -16.05 15.58 -0.57
C GLN A 84 -16.63 15.13 0.76
N CYS A 85 -15.99 15.48 1.88
CA CYS A 85 -16.51 15.16 3.21
C CYS A 85 -17.89 15.81 3.43
N GLN A 86 -18.05 17.04 2.94
CA GLN A 86 -19.32 17.77 2.95
C GLN A 86 -20.37 17.11 2.04
N ARG A 87 -20.00 16.62 0.86
CA ARG A 87 -20.91 15.88 -0.04
C ARG A 87 -21.35 14.55 0.57
N GLU A 88 -20.44 13.79 1.17
CA GLU A 88 -20.80 12.53 1.85
C GLU A 88 -21.66 12.80 3.08
N GLN A 89 -21.41 13.90 3.80
CA GLN A 89 -22.29 14.35 4.88
C GLN A 89 -23.69 14.70 4.35
N GLN A 90 -23.78 15.52 3.30
CA GLN A 90 -25.03 15.88 2.65
C GLN A 90 -25.80 14.65 2.15
N ARG A 91 -25.09 13.64 1.62
CA ARG A 91 -25.68 12.37 1.19
C ARG A 91 -26.28 11.60 2.37
N VAL A 92 -25.56 11.50 3.48
CA VAL A 92 -26.08 10.86 4.70
C VAL A 92 -27.30 11.62 5.22
N ASP A 93 -27.24 12.95 5.26
CA ASP A 93 -28.36 13.78 5.71
C ASP A 93 -29.59 13.61 4.81
N GLN A 94 -29.40 13.61 3.48
CA GLN A 94 -30.47 13.39 2.52
C GLN A 94 -31.08 11.99 2.65
N LEU A 95 -30.27 10.95 2.88
CA LEU A 95 -30.77 9.60 3.11
C LEU A 95 -31.58 9.51 4.41
N LEU A 96 -31.09 10.12 5.49
CA LEU A 96 -31.78 10.14 6.78
C LEU A 96 -33.10 10.91 6.70
N GLU A 97 -33.10 12.08 6.06
CA GLU A 97 -34.30 12.89 5.83
C GLU A 97 -35.33 12.13 5.00
N THR A 98 -34.90 11.48 3.93
CA THR A 98 -35.77 10.64 3.10
C THR A 98 -36.33 9.46 3.90
N ILE A 99 -35.50 8.77 4.69
CA ILE A 99 -35.94 7.66 5.53
C ILE A 99 -36.97 8.14 6.55
N HIS A 100 -36.73 9.28 7.20
CA HIS A 100 -37.62 9.86 8.21
C HIS A 100 -38.97 10.29 7.61
N SER A 101 -38.98 10.92 6.43
CA SER A 101 -40.23 11.29 5.74
C SER A 101 -41.09 10.09 5.33
N LEU A 102 -40.49 8.89 5.25
CA LEU A 102 -41.17 7.63 4.92
C LEU A 102 -41.49 6.78 6.16
N GLU A 103 -41.29 7.29 7.37
CA GLU A 103 -41.60 6.56 8.59
C GLU A 103 -43.11 6.42 8.78
N PRO A 104 -43.61 5.19 9.04
CA PRO A 104 -45.03 4.98 9.28
C PRO A 104 -45.53 5.73 10.51
N THR A 105 -46.59 6.53 10.36
CA THR A 105 -47.29 7.16 11.49
C THR A 105 -48.40 6.24 12.03
N ALA A 106 -48.83 6.48 13.27
CA ALA A 106 -49.76 5.60 13.99
C ALA A 106 -51.16 5.54 13.36
N ASP A 107 -51.53 6.55 12.57
CA ASP A 107 -52.80 6.72 11.87
C ASP A 107 -52.85 6.07 10.47
N MET A 108 -51.72 5.57 9.96
CA MET A 108 -51.67 4.93 8.64
C MET A 108 -52.34 3.56 8.61
N SER A 109 -53.07 3.28 7.52
CA SER A 109 -53.65 1.96 7.27
C SER A 109 -52.55 0.88 7.12
N PRO A 110 -52.85 -0.41 7.36
CA PRO A 110 -51.87 -1.48 7.15
C PRO A 110 -51.28 -1.52 5.73
N SER A 111 -52.09 -1.21 4.71
CA SER A 111 -51.63 -1.14 3.32
C SER A 111 -50.67 0.03 3.07
N ASP A 112 -50.95 1.20 3.64
CA ASP A 112 -50.11 2.39 3.46
C ASP A 112 -48.77 2.24 4.20
N ARG A 113 -48.79 1.59 5.37
CA ARG A 113 -47.55 1.26 6.10
C ARG A 113 -46.66 0.30 5.32
N ALA A 114 -47.26 -0.70 4.67
CA ALA A 114 -46.51 -1.64 3.83
C ALA A 114 -45.91 -0.94 2.59
N LEU A 115 -46.61 0.02 2.00
CA LEU A 115 -46.10 0.82 0.89
C LEU A 115 -44.93 1.71 1.32
N ALA A 116 -45.05 2.44 2.43
CA ALA A 116 -44.00 3.30 2.97
C ALA A 116 -42.72 2.50 3.32
N GLN A 117 -42.88 1.31 3.91
CA GLN A 117 -41.76 0.41 4.18
C GLN A 117 -41.03 -0.04 2.89
N ARG A 118 -41.77 -0.36 1.83
CA ARG A 118 -41.17 -0.73 0.52
C ARG A 118 -40.43 0.45 -0.10
N GLN A 119 -40.95 1.67 0.03
CA GLN A 119 -40.32 2.88 -0.48
C GLN A 119 -39.04 3.26 0.31
N ALA A 120 -39.00 3.03 1.61
CA ALA A 120 -37.83 3.33 2.45
C ALA A 120 -36.68 2.31 2.32
N ALA A 121 -36.98 1.06 1.94
CA ALA A 121 -36.02 -0.03 1.83
C ALA A 121 -34.74 0.28 1.02
N PRO A 122 -34.79 0.86 -0.20
CA PRO A 122 -33.58 1.18 -0.96
C PRO A 122 -32.69 2.21 -0.25
N PHE A 123 -33.26 3.20 0.43
CA PHE A 123 -32.50 4.23 1.15
C PHE A 123 -31.83 3.64 2.40
N LYS A 124 -32.56 2.78 3.14
CA LYS A 124 -32.00 2.04 4.29
C LYS A 124 -30.84 1.13 3.87
N ALA A 125 -30.90 0.52 2.68
CA ALA A 125 -29.81 -0.30 2.15
C ALA A 125 -28.57 0.53 1.77
N GLN A 126 -28.73 1.80 1.40
CA GLN A 126 -27.62 2.69 1.02
C GLN A 126 -26.95 3.36 2.23
N LEU A 127 -27.69 3.55 3.32
CA LEU A 127 -27.23 4.30 4.49
C LEU A 127 -25.91 3.77 5.11
N PRO A 128 -25.70 2.45 5.32
CA PRO A 128 -24.44 1.95 5.89
C PRO A 128 -23.22 2.27 5.03
N ASN A 129 -23.35 2.18 3.70
CA ASN A 129 -22.27 2.48 2.77
C ASN A 129 -21.91 3.98 2.77
N ALA A 130 -22.93 4.85 2.82
CA ALA A 130 -22.75 6.30 2.92
C ALA A 130 -22.13 6.71 4.27
N GLN A 131 -22.60 6.13 5.38
CA GLN A 131 -22.03 6.34 6.71
C GLN A 131 -20.57 5.87 6.80
N ALA A 132 -20.23 4.74 6.17
CA ALA A 132 -18.87 4.27 6.10
C ALA A 132 -17.98 5.23 5.28
N ALA A 133 -18.48 5.79 4.17
CA ALA A 133 -17.76 6.80 3.37
C ALA A 133 -17.50 8.08 4.16
N LEU A 134 -18.52 8.58 4.87
CA LEU A 134 -18.41 9.74 5.75
C LEU A 134 -17.43 9.50 6.91
N THR A 135 -17.45 8.32 7.52
CA THR A 135 -16.54 7.96 8.62
C THR A 135 -15.09 7.92 8.14
N ARG A 136 -14.83 7.34 6.97
CA ARG A 136 -13.50 7.36 6.32
C ARG A 136 -13.01 8.79 6.10
N CYS A 137 -13.91 9.67 5.66
CA CYS A 137 -13.63 11.07 5.45
C CYS A 137 -13.27 11.83 6.74
N ARG A 138 -14.05 11.61 7.81
CA ARG A 138 -13.95 12.37 9.06
C ARG A 138 -12.77 11.99 9.95
N GLN A 139 -12.28 10.75 9.89
CA GLN A 139 -11.28 10.28 10.84
C GLN A 139 -9.83 10.68 10.45
N ASN A 140 -9.51 10.81 9.16
CA ASN A 140 -8.11 10.94 8.70
C ASN A 140 -7.85 12.11 7.74
N GLY A 141 -8.85 12.94 7.41
CA GLY A 141 -8.70 14.00 6.41
C GLY A 141 -8.34 13.46 5.02
N CYS A 142 -8.90 12.29 4.68
CA CYS A 142 -8.73 11.55 3.43
C CYS A 142 -10.11 11.50 2.74
N PRO A 143 -10.26 11.88 1.46
CA PRO A 143 -9.19 12.15 0.51
C PRO A 143 -8.58 13.55 0.62
N LYS A 144 -7.34 13.66 0.16
CA LYS A 144 -6.58 14.91 0.00
C LYS A 144 -6.98 15.70 -1.24
N THR A 145 -6.69 17.01 -1.26
CA THR A 145 -7.13 17.93 -2.32
C THR A 145 -6.99 17.38 -3.75
N GLU A 146 -8.04 17.57 -4.57
CA GLU A 146 -8.06 17.03 -5.96
C GLU A 146 -6.93 17.58 -6.82
N ASP A 147 -6.51 18.82 -6.61
CA ASP A 147 -5.43 19.46 -7.35
C ASP A 147 -4.06 18.79 -7.15
N CYS A 148 -3.94 17.91 -6.14
CA CYS A 148 -2.78 17.04 -5.93
C CYS A 148 -3.02 15.56 -6.24
N ASN A 149 -4.25 15.15 -6.59
CA ASN A 149 -4.61 13.76 -6.90
C ASN A 149 -4.07 13.33 -8.28
N LYS A 150 -2.74 13.20 -8.38
CA LYS A 150 -2.01 12.91 -9.61
C LYS A 150 -1.10 11.70 -9.44
N PRO A 151 -0.89 10.90 -10.51
CA PRO A 151 0.01 9.77 -10.47
C PRO A 151 1.46 10.24 -10.28
N GLY A 152 2.30 9.31 -9.83
CA GLY A 152 3.70 9.56 -9.54
C GLY A 152 4.48 8.25 -9.42
N TRP A 153 5.77 8.39 -9.16
CA TRP A 153 6.69 7.29 -8.89
C TRP A 153 7.19 7.40 -7.46
N VAL A 154 7.69 6.28 -6.92
CA VAL A 154 8.30 6.25 -5.59
C VAL A 154 9.42 7.29 -5.51
N ASP A 155 9.50 8.04 -4.42
CA ASP A 155 10.43 9.16 -4.25
C ASP A 155 11.35 8.94 -3.04
N LEU A 156 12.16 7.88 -3.12
CA LEU A 156 13.07 7.48 -2.05
C LEU A 156 14.20 8.51 -1.84
N ASP A 157 14.61 9.20 -2.91
CA ASP A 157 15.68 10.18 -2.86
C ASP A 157 15.34 11.36 -1.92
N PHE A 158 14.12 11.90 -2.06
CA PHE A 158 13.60 13.01 -1.26
C PHE A 158 13.59 12.69 0.24
N VAL A 159 13.26 11.45 0.61
CA VAL A 159 13.14 11.03 2.01
C VAL A 159 14.48 10.65 2.65
N GLY A 160 15.59 10.75 1.90
CA GLY A 160 16.93 10.37 2.39
C GLY A 160 17.23 8.87 2.26
N ALA A 161 16.50 8.17 1.39
CA ALA A 161 16.74 6.79 1.05
C ALA A 161 17.35 6.65 -0.35
N LYS A 162 17.93 5.48 -0.62
CA LYS A 162 18.44 5.07 -1.92
C LYS A 162 17.95 3.66 -2.23
N SER A 163 17.88 3.32 -3.51
CA SER A 163 17.52 2.00 -4.01
C SER A 163 18.19 1.74 -5.36
N SER A 164 18.27 0.47 -5.71
CA SER A 164 18.46 0.03 -7.09
C SER A 164 17.09 -0.14 -7.76
N GLU A 165 17.06 -0.01 -9.08
CA GLU A 165 15.84 -0.13 -9.87
C GLU A 165 16.04 -1.08 -11.07
N THR A 166 15.00 -1.85 -11.39
CA THR A 166 14.94 -2.64 -12.62
C THR A 166 13.53 -2.59 -13.21
N ALA A 167 13.41 -2.73 -14.53
CA ALA A 167 12.14 -2.77 -15.24
C ALA A 167 11.47 -4.16 -15.26
N THR A 168 12.10 -5.15 -14.62
CA THR A 168 11.63 -6.54 -14.58
C THR A 168 11.53 -7.04 -13.15
N ALA A 169 10.80 -8.13 -12.94
CA ALA A 169 10.82 -8.82 -11.66
C ALA A 169 12.24 -9.30 -11.30
N LEU A 170 12.56 -9.28 -10.01
CA LEU A 170 13.74 -9.96 -9.46
C LEU A 170 13.55 -11.47 -9.52
N SER A 171 14.67 -12.20 -9.59
CA SER A 171 14.62 -13.67 -9.48
C SER A 171 14.06 -14.10 -8.12
N TRP A 172 13.49 -15.29 -8.02
CA TRP A 172 12.96 -15.80 -6.76
C TRP A 172 14.01 -15.82 -5.63
N ASN A 173 15.27 -16.15 -5.98
CA ASN A 173 16.37 -16.11 -5.02
C ASN A 173 16.72 -14.68 -4.57
N ASP A 174 16.62 -13.71 -5.47
CA ASP A 174 16.85 -12.31 -5.13
C ASP A 174 15.71 -11.75 -4.27
N VAL A 175 14.44 -12.10 -4.56
CA VAL A 175 13.30 -11.77 -3.68
C VAL A 175 13.55 -12.29 -2.27
N LYS A 176 13.91 -13.57 -2.13
CA LYS A 176 14.22 -14.17 -0.83
C LYS A 176 15.43 -13.49 -0.16
N SER A 177 16.46 -13.15 -0.93
CA SER A 177 17.64 -12.45 -0.41
C SER A 177 17.29 -11.05 0.12
N GLN A 178 16.48 -10.28 -0.60
CA GLN A 178 16.02 -8.96 -0.15
C GLN A 178 15.22 -9.10 1.16
N ILE A 179 14.21 -9.97 1.16
CA ILE A 179 13.25 -10.06 2.26
C ILE A 179 13.84 -10.76 3.49
N PHE A 180 14.44 -11.94 3.36
CA PHE A 180 14.91 -12.73 4.50
C PHE A 180 16.32 -12.31 4.97
N CYS A 181 17.24 -12.02 4.05
CA CYS A 181 18.62 -11.72 4.42
C CYS A 181 18.85 -10.23 4.65
N GLY A 182 18.34 -9.41 3.73
CA GLY A 182 18.47 -7.95 3.80
C GLY A 182 17.51 -7.31 4.78
N HIS A 183 16.50 -8.05 5.24
CA HIS A 183 15.34 -7.51 5.93
C HIS A 183 14.73 -6.33 5.15
N ASN A 184 14.74 -6.39 3.82
CA ASN A 184 14.61 -5.22 2.96
C ASN A 184 13.34 -5.34 2.09
N PRO A 185 12.23 -4.69 2.45
CA PRO A 185 11.04 -4.64 1.63
C PRO A 185 11.30 -3.88 0.32
N MET A 186 10.57 -4.25 -0.72
CA MET A 186 10.80 -3.75 -2.08
C MET A 186 9.58 -3.00 -2.60
N GLY A 187 9.80 -2.00 -3.44
CA GLY A 187 8.72 -1.40 -4.23
C GLY A 187 8.46 -2.23 -5.49
N TYR A 188 7.19 -2.36 -5.89
CA TYR A 188 6.78 -3.03 -7.12
C TYR A 188 5.69 -2.22 -7.82
N ALA A 189 5.90 -1.90 -9.10
CA ALA A 189 4.92 -1.23 -9.94
C ALA A 189 4.50 -2.09 -11.13
N TYR A 190 3.20 -2.04 -11.43
CA TYR A 190 2.59 -2.69 -12.60
C TYR A 190 1.43 -1.86 -13.12
N GLY A 191 1.06 -2.06 -14.38
CA GLY A 191 -0.11 -1.39 -14.94
C GLY A 191 -0.31 -1.66 -16.42
N THR A 192 -1.43 -1.19 -16.95
CA THR A 192 -1.73 -1.24 -18.39
C THR A 192 -1.23 0.03 -19.05
N PRO A 193 -0.51 -0.04 -20.19
CA PRO A 193 -0.11 1.16 -20.94
C PRO A 193 -1.29 2.09 -21.21
N GLY A 194 -1.13 3.38 -20.92
CA GLY A 194 -2.18 4.40 -21.10
C GLY A 194 -3.15 4.56 -19.91
N VAL A 195 -3.01 3.75 -18.86
CA VAL A 195 -3.76 3.88 -17.61
C VAL A 195 -2.80 4.25 -16.47
N VAL A 196 -3.31 4.85 -15.39
CA VAL A 196 -2.55 5.03 -14.15
C VAL A 196 -2.19 3.65 -13.60
N GLY A 197 -0.90 3.35 -13.48
CA GLY A 197 -0.44 2.10 -12.87
C GLY A 197 -0.57 2.11 -11.36
N HIS A 198 -0.19 1.00 -10.75
CA HIS A 198 -0.25 0.79 -9.33
C HIS A 198 1.12 0.49 -8.76
N VAL A 199 1.38 0.98 -7.55
CA VAL A 199 2.63 0.71 -6.83
C VAL A 199 2.28 0.11 -5.48
N VAL A 200 2.95 -0.97 -5.12
CA VAL A 200 2.78 -1.73 -3.87
C VAL A 200 4.14 -2.02 -3.24
N VAL A 201 4.16 -2.45 -1.98
CA VAL A 201 5.37 -2.97 -1.33
C VAL A 201 5.32 -4.50 -1.30
N ILE A 202 6.40 -5.17 -1.71
CA ILE A 202 6.64 -6.57 -1.40
C ILE A 202 7.32 -6.65 -0.04
N ASN A 203 6.64 -7.23 0.95
CA ASN A 203 7.11 -7.28 2.35
C ASN A 203 7.35 -8.72 2.85
N GLY A 204 7.06 -9.72 2.02
CA GLY A 204 7.13 -11.12 2.43
C GLY A 204 7.09 -12.08 1.25
N TYR A 205 7.41 -13.33 1.54
CA TYR A 205 7.27 -14.45 0.62
C TYR A 205 6.87 -15.73 1.35
N LEU A 206 6.22 -16.64 0.63
CA LEU A 206 5.90 -17.98 1.12
C LEU A 206 5.79 -18.97 -0.03
N THR A 207 6.04 -20.24 0.25
CA THR A 207 5.82 -21.34 -0.69
C THR A 207 4.77 -22.27 -0.10
N VAL A 208 3.66 -22.49 -0.82
CA VAL A 208 2.56 -23.38 -0.42
C VAL A 208 2.37 -24.41 -1.52
N ASP A 209 2.49 -25.69 -1.17
CA ASP A 209 2.34 -26.82 -2.10
C ASP A 209 3.18 -26.67 -3.39
N GLY A 210 4.41 -26.16 -3.25
CA GLY A 210 5.34 -25.92 -4.36
C GLY A 210 5.03 -24.69 -5.22
N THR A 211 4.01 -23.89 -4.85
CA THR A 211 3.70 -22.61 -5.49
C THR A 211 4.30 -21.47 -4.67
N ASP A 212 5.09 -20.63 -5.33
CA ASP A 212 5.71 -19.46 -4.73
C ASP A 212 4.77 -18.25 -4.75
N TYR A 213 4.69 -17.54 -3.63
CA TYR A 213 3.89 -16.34 -3.43
C TYR A 213 4.72 -15.21 -2.86
N VAL A 214 4.40 -13.98 -3.26
CA VAL A 214 4.87 -12.77 -2.59
C VAL A 214 3.71 -12.13 -1.82
N GLN A 215 4.00 -11.61 -0.65
CA GLN A 215 3.07 -10.79 0.12
C GLN A 215 3.25 -9.33 -0.24
N LEU A 216 2.11 -8.67 -0.47
CA LEU A 216 2.03 -7.28 -0.83
C LEU A 216 1.33 -6.49 0.26
N TYR A 217 1.92 -5.35 0.61
CA TYR A 217 1.19 -4.23 1.18
C TYR A 217 0.68 -3.36 0.04
N ASP A 218 -0.62 -3.45 -0.20
CA ASP A 218 -1.33 -2.75 -1.23
C ASP A 218 -1.96 -1.49 -0.64
N PRO A 219 -1.53 -0.27 -1.03
CA PRO A 219 -2.13 0.97 -0.52
C PRO A 219 -3.62 1.13 -0.84
N TRP A 220 -4.16 0.37 -1.78
CA TRP A 220 -5.55 0.44 -2.21
C TRP A 220 -6.48 -0.35 -1.28
N SER A 221 -7.70 0.13 -0.99
CA SER A 221 -8.33 1.39 -1.42
C SER A 221 -7.92 2.59 -0.56
N PRO A 222 -8.14 3.84 -1.02
CA PRO A 222 -7.82 5.01 -0.23
C PRO A 222 -8.36 4.93 1.19
N CYS A 223 -7.52 5.31 2.15
CA CYS A 223 -7.76 5.26 3.60
C CYS A 223 -8.01 3.86 4.20
N ILE A 224 -7.92 2.76 3.44
CA ILE A 224 -8.10 1.40 3.93
C ILE A 224 -6.80 0.60 3.77
N GLY A 225 -6.27 0.53 2.55
CA GLY A 225 -5.18 -0.38 2.21
C GLY A 225 -5.57 -1.85 2.40
N THR A 226 -4.79 -2.76 1.83
CA THR A 226 -4.98 -4.19 2.02
C THR A 226 -3.66 -4.92 2.05
N ILE A 227 -3.64 -6.07 2.69
CA ILE A 227 -2.56 -7.04 2.54
C ILE A 227 -3.03 -8.09 1.54
N ARG A 228 -2.21 -8.36 0.53
CA ARG A 228 -2.53 -9.33 -0.53
C ARG A 228 -1.43 -10.38 -0.64
N LEU A 229 -1.82 -11.54 -1.16
CA LEU A 229 -0.90 -12.56 -1.64
C LEU A 229 -1.12 -12.69 -3.14
N ILE A 230 -0.04 -12.64 -3.91
CA ILE A 230 -0.05 -12.96 -5.34
C ILE A 230 1.00 -14.04 -5.61
N THR A 231 0.81 -14.83 -6.67
CA THR A 231 1.83 -15.78 -7.08
C THR A 231 3.09 -15.05 -7.56
N TYR A 232 4.25 -15.65 -7.39
CA TYR A 232 5.48 -15.12 -7.99
C TYR A 232 5.36 -15.02 -9.51
N ALA A 233 4.64 -15.95 -10.15
CA ALA A 233 4.31 -15.88 -11.57
C ALA A 233 3.55 -14.59 -11.93
N GLU A 234 2.53 -14.20 -11.14
CA GLU A 234 1.80 -12.94 -11.32
C GLU A 234 2.67 -11.71 -11.07
N TYR A 235 3.58 -11.75 -10.10
CA TYR A 235 4.57 -10.68 -9.90
C TYR A 235 5.49 -10.51 -11.12
N THR A 236 5.92 -11.62 -11.73
CA THR A 236 6.76 -11.59 -12.95
C THR A 236 5.99 -11.16 -14.19
N ASN A 237 4.74 -11.60 -14.32
CA ASN A 237 3.87 -11.35 -15.46
C ASN A 237 2.43 -11.10 -14.97
N PRO A 238 2.07 -9.83 -14.73
CA PRO A 238 0.76 -9.47 -14.19
C PRO A 238 -0.40 -9.97 -15.05
N ALA A 239 -1.52 -10.27 -14.41
CA ALA A 239 -2.70 -10.78 -15.11
C ALA A 239 -3.33 -9.74 -16.06
N GLY A 240 -4.02 -10.23 -17.09
CA GLY A 240 -4.78 -9.40 -18.02
C GLY A 240 -3.88 -8.61 -18.98
N THR A 241 -4.14 -7.31 -19.10
CA THR A 241 -3.39 -6.39 -19.97
C THR A 241 -2.31 -5.60 -19.23
N ALA A 242 -2.11 -5.89 -17.94
CA ALA A 242 -1.09 -5.23 -17.15
C ALA A 242 0.30 -5.82 -17.44
N THR A 243 1.33 -4.99 -17.34
CA THR A 243 2.72 -5.40 -17.45
C THR A 243 3.49 -4.99 -16.21
N HIS A 244 4.56 -5.71 -15.91
CA HIS A 244 5.52 -5.31 -14.89
C HIS A 244 6.21 -4.03 -15.36
N TRP A 245 6.29 -3.00 -14.51
CA TRP A 245 6.91 -1.72 -14.86
C TRP A 245 8.24 -1.54 -14.16
N ASN A 246 8.26 -1.61 -12.82
CA ASN A 246 9.48 -1.37 -12.04
C ASN A 246 9.50 -2.20 -10.76
N THR A 247 10.70 -2.61 -10.36
CA THR A 247 11.00 -3.05 -9.00
C THR A 247 12.08 -2.14 -8.40
N TRP A 248 11.81 -1.57 -7.23
CA TRP A 248 12.79 -0.87 -6.38
C TRP A 248 13.25 -1.82 -5.30
N PHE A 249 14.56 -2.07 -5.22
CA PHE A 249 15.15 -3.05 -4.30
C PHE A 249 16.45 -2.53 -3.70
N GLY A 250 16.97 -3.21 -2.69
CA GLY A 250 18.15 -2.75 -1.94
C GLY A 250 17.89 -1.40 -1.29
N VAL A 251 16.67 -1.18 -0.78
CA VAL A 251 16.26 0.07 -0.16
C VAL A 251 17.09 0.30 1.11
N ALA A 252 17.76 1.44 1.21
CA ALA A 252 18.64 1.75 2.32
C ALA A 252 18.66 3.24 2.62
N LYS A 253 19.08 3.64 3.82
CA LYS A 253 19.42 5.04 4.10
C LYS A 253 20.58 5.48 3.22
N LYS A 254 20.58 6.75 2.82
CA LYS A 254 21.72 7.35 2.12
C LYS A 254 22.98 7.28 2.97
#